data_AF-A0A3A3FLW1-F1
#
_entry.id   AF-A0A3A3FLW1-F1
#
_cell.length_a   1.000
_cell.length_b   1.000
_cell.length_c   1.000
_cell.angle_alpha   90.00
_cell.angle_beta   90.00
_cell.angle_gamma   90.00
#
_symmetry.space_group_name_H-M   'P 1'
#
loop_
_entity.id
_entity.type
_entity.pdbx_description
1 polymer ?
#
loop_
_entity_poly.entity_id
_entity_poly.type
_entity_poly.pdbx_seq_one_letter_code
_entity_poly.pdbx_strand_id
1 'polypeptide(L)'
;MESRRSSAGQNSPGLIASLGALAKHGIGLFLSRLELAAIELGELRDNLAKLLLLGALGIVALLFAIGSWTALIVVLAWETMGWKILLLVALLYSMATLAILLYARARLIRNALSLPATMSELRNDRDALL
;
A
#
# COMPACT_ATOMS: atom_id res chain seq x y z
N MET A 1 61.20 31.45 42.25
CA MET A 1 61.55 30.03 42.38
C MET A 1 60.30 29.33 42.91
N GLU A 2 59.46 28.56 42.23
CA GLU A 2 59.35 27.95 40.89
C GLU A 2 57.82 27.69 40.72
N SER A 3 57.15 28.26 39.72
CA SER A 3 56.66 27.58 38.50
C SER A 3 56.10 26.15 38.63
N ARG A 4 54.78 26.03 38.37
CA ARG A 4 54.07 25.01 37.55
C ARG A 4 54.52 23.53 37.61
N ARG A 5 53.57 22.65 37.96
CA ARG A 5 53.32 21.36 37.26
C ARG A 5 51.81 21.12 37.16
N SER A 6 51.22 21.22 35.95
CA SER A 6 50.92 20.11 35.01
C SER A 6 49.56 19.45 35.33
N SER A 7 48.47 19.87 34.69
CA SER A 7 47.95 19.39 33.39
C SER A 7 47.53 17.92 33.38
N ALA A 8 46.22 17.66 33.46
CA ALA A 8 45.56 16.62 32.67
C ALA A 8 44.07 16.96 32.59
N GLY A 9 43.65 17.46 31.43
CA GLY A 9 42.25 17.74 31.13
C GLY A 9 41.43 16.47 31.25
N GLN A 10 40.48 16.47 32.18
CA GLN A 10 39.35 15.54 32.13
C GLN A 10 38.38 16.11 31.09
N ASN A 11 38.72 15.83 29.83
CA ASN A 11 37.81 15.97 28.70
C ASN A 11 36.60 15.08 29.00
N SER A 12 35.46 15.71 29.29
CA SER A 12 34.16 15.07 29.40
C SER A 12 33.98 14.04 28.28
N PRO A 13 33.77 12.75 28.59
CA PRO A 13 33.42 11.74 27.60
C PRO A 13 32.19 12.25 26.85
N GLY A 14 32.41 12.63 25.59
CA GLY A 14 31.59 13.62 24.92
C GLY A 14 30.14 13.20 24.77
N LEU A 15 29.23 14.19 24.82
CA LEU A 15 27.85 14.05 24.35
C LEU A 15 27.77 13.44 22.93
N ILE A 16 28.81 13.60 22.13
CA ILE A 16 28.96 12.99 20.81
C ILE A 16 29.09 11.46 20.91
N ALA A 17 29.75 10.95 21.95
CA ALA A 17 29.87 9.51 22.20
C ALA A 17 28.56 8.90 22.72
N SER A 18 27.79 9.64 23.54
CA SER A 18 26.46 9.19 23.98
C SER A 18 25.42 9.25 22.85
N LEU A 19 25.52 10.24 21.95
CA LEU A 19 24.71 10.31 20.74
C LEU A 19 25.03 9.17 19.77
N GLY A 20 26.33 8.85 19.60
CA GLY A 20 26.77 7.69 18.82
C GLY A 20 26.30 6.36 19.40
N ALA A 21 26.27 6.23 20.73
CA ALA A 21 25.73 5.04 21.40
C ALA A 21 24.21 4.92 21.22
N LEU A 22 23.45 6.01 21.39
CA LEU A 22 22.00 6.02 21.13
C LEU A 22 21.67 5.70 19.67
N ALA A 23 22.41 6.24 18.72
CA ALA A 23 22.25 5.93 17.30
C ALA A 23 22.47 4.44 17.03
N LYS A 24 23.53 3.84 17.60
CA LYS A 24 23.83 2.42 17.44
C LYS A 24 22.74 1.51 18.03
N HIS A 25 22.19 1.87 19.18
CA HIS A 25 21.08 1.13 19.81
C HIS A 25 19.75 1.32 19.05
N GLY A 26 19.47 2.53 18.57
CA GLY A 26 18.29 2.83 17.75
C GLY A 26 18.28 2.09 16.42
N ILE A 27 19.44 2.03 15.74
CA ILE A 27 19.61 1.25 14.51
C ILE A 27 19.34 -0.24 14.77
N GLY A 28 19.86 -0.81 15.86
CA GLY A 28 19.60 -2.21 16.22
C GLY A 28 18.11 -2.52 16.46
N LEU A 29 17.38 -1.63 17.12
CA LEU A 29 15.93 -1.75 17.32
C LEU A 29 15.15 -1.64 15.99
N PHE A 30 15.59 -0.76 15.09
CA PHE A 30 14.99 -0.60 13.77
C PHE A 30 15.20 -1.84 12.90
N LEU A 31 16.42 -2.40 12.87
CA LEU A 31 16.71 -3.65 12.16
C LEU A 31 15.88 -4.81 12.71
N SER A 32 15.72 -4.91 14.03
CA SER A 32 14.90 -5.96 14.66
C SER A 32 13.42 -5.84 14.29
N ARG A 33 12.86 -4.62 14.20
CA ARG A 33 11.48 -4.41 13.72
C ARG A 33 11.33 -4.70 12.23
N LEU A 34 12.33 -4.40 11.41
CA LEU A 34 12.34 -4.77 10.00
C LEU A 34 12.41 -6.29 9.81
N GLU A 35 13.19 -6.98 10.62
CA GLU A 35 13.28 -8.44 10.62
C GLU A 35 11.92 -9.05 10.98
N LEU A 36 11.27 -8.53 12.01
CA LEU A 36 9.92 -8.94 12.40
C LEU A 36 8.87 -8.62 11.32
N ALA A 37 8.90 -7.41 10.74
CA ALA A 37 8.00 -6.99 9.67
C ALA A 37 8.23 -7.79 8.38
N ALA A 38 9.47 -8.18 8.07
CA ALA A 38 9.80 -9.01 6.92
C ALA A 38 9.28 -10.45 7.10
N ILE A 39 9.35 -10.99 8.31
CA ILE A 39 8.80 -12.30 8.66
C ILE A 39 7.26 -12.27 8.60
N GLU A 40 6.63 -11.26 9.20
CA GLU A 40 5.18 -11.06 9.14
C GLU A 40 4.70 -10.80 7.70
N LEU A 41 5.45 -10.04 6.88
CA LEU A 41 5.16 -9.88 5.46
C LEU A 41 5.28 -11.20 4.68
N GLY A 42 6.24 -12.05 5.05
CA GLY A 42 6.41 -13.37 4.44
C GLY A 42 5.20 -14.27 4.70
N GLU A 43 4.70 -14.26 5.93
CA GLU A 43 3.52 -15.04 6.34
C GLU A 43 2.21 -14.44 5.80
N LEU A 44 2.10 -13.11 5.73
CA LEU A 44 1.03 -12.41 5.02
C LEU A 44 1.09 -12.69 3.51
N ARG A 45 2.27 -12.80 2.90
CA ARG A 45 2.43 -13.06 1.46
C ARG A 45 1.90 -14.43 1.06
N ASP A 46 2.13 -15.47 1.84
CA ASP A 46 1.61 -16.80 1.53
C ASP A 46 0.09 -16.86 1.66
N ASN A 47 -0.46 -16.22 2.70
CA ASN A 47 -1.90 -16.09 2.86
C ASN A 47 -2.53 -15.18 1.80
N LEU A 48 -1.89 -14.07 1.44
CA LEU A 48 -2.29 -13.17 0.35
C LEU A 48 -2.23 -13.88 -0.99
N ALA A 49 -1.20 -14.69 -1.28
CA ALA A 49 -1.11 -15.46 -2.50
C ALA A 49 -2.27 -16.46 -2.62
N LYS A 50 -2.60 -17.15 -1.52
CA LYS A 50 -3.75 -18.05 -1.44
C LYS A 50 -5.08 -17.30 -1.61
N LEU A 51 -5.23 -16.14 -0.98
CA LEU A 51 -6.41 -15.27 -1.14
C LEU A 51 -6.53 -14.72 -2.56
N LEU A 52 -5.41 -14.38 -3.19
CA LEU A 52 -5.36 -13.86 -4.55
C LEU A 52 -5.71 -14.95 -5.56
N LEU A 53 -5.22 -16.17 -5.35
CA LEU A 53 -5.59 -17.34 -6.15
C LEU A 53 -7.08 -17.67 -6.02
N LEU A 54 -7.59 -17.77 -4.79
CA LEU A 54 -9.01 -18.05 -4.55
C LEU A 54 -9.90 -16.90 -5.05
N GLY A 55 -9.45 -15.65 -4.87
CA GLY A 55 -10.10 -14.46 -5.38
C GLY A 55 -10.14 -14.43 -6.91
N ALA A 56 -9.02 -14.74 -7.57
CA ALA A 56 -8.94 -14.85 -9.02
C ALA A 56 -9.89 -15.94 -9.55
N LEU A 57 -9.87 -17.13 -8.93
CA LEU A 57 -10.79 -18.21 -9.28
C LEU A 57 -12.25 -17.81 -9.07
N GLY A 58 -12.55 -17.12 -7.97
CA GLY A 58 -13.87 -16.58 -7.68
C GLY A 58 -14.31 -15.53 -8.70
N ILE A 59 -13.42 -14.63 -9.12
CA ILE A 59 -13.69 -13.64 -10.18
C ILE A 59 -13.99 -14.34 -11.50
N VAL A 60 -13.19 -15.34 -11.88
CA VAL A 60 -13.44 -16.12 -13.11
C VAL A 60 -14.80 -16.83 -13.06
N ALA A 61 -15.12 -17.49 -11.95
CA ALA A 61 -16.41 -18.13 -11.76
C ALA A 61 -17.57 -17.13 -11.80
N LEU A 62 -17.39 -15.95 -11.18
CA LEU A 62 -18.38 -14.87 -11.20
C LEU A 62 -18.59 -14.31 -12.61
N LEU A 63 -17.52 -14.11 -13.39
CA LEU A 63 -17.61 -13.68 -14.79
C LEU A 63 -18.37 -14.71 -15.64
N PHE A 64 -18.09 -16.00 -15.46
CA PHE A 64 -18.84 -17.07 -16.12
C PHE A 64 -20.32 -17.06 -15.73
N ALA A 65 -20.62 -16.89 -14.44
CA ALA A 65 -21.99 -16.83 -13.95
C ALA A 65 -22.75 -15.64 -14.53
N ILE A 66 -22.16 -14.43 -14.48
CA ILE A 66 -22.75 -13.21 -15.06
C ILE A 66 -22.95 -13.38 -16.57
N GLY A 67 -21.95 -13.87 -17.30
CA GLY A 67 -22.05 -14.11 -18.73
C GLY A 67 -23.16 -15.11 -19.09
N SER A 68 -23.28 -16.20 -18.33
CA SER A 68 -24.32 -17.22 -18.52
C SER A 68 -25.72 -16.66 -18.27
N TRP A 69 -25.89 -15.89 -17.18
CA TRP A 69 -27.16 -15.21 -16.88
C TRP A 69 -27.55 -14.19 -17.95
N THR A 70 -26.58 -13.43 -18.44
CA THR A 70 -26.83 -12.46 -19.51
C THR A 70 -27.20 -13.14 -20.81
N ALA A 71 -26.51 -14.23 -21.19
CA ALA A 71 -26.89 -15.02 -22.34
C ALA A 71 -28.31 -15.59 -22.21
N LEU A 72 -28.67 -16.10 -21.02
CA LEU A 72 -30.03 -16.57 -20.73
C LEU A 72 -31.07 -15.47 -20.93
N ILE A 73 -30.83 -14.27 -20.41
CA ILE A 73 -31.72 -13.11 -20.58
C ILE A 73 -31.85 -12.74 -22.07
N VAL A 74 -30.73 -12.71 -22.79
CA VAL A 74 -30.71 -12.39 -24.23
C VAL A 74 -31.54 -13.39 -25.03
N VAL A 75 -31.36 -14.70 -24.80
CA VAL A 75 -32.13 -15.75 -25.48
C VAL A 75 -33.61 -15.63 -25.16
N LEU A 76 -33.97 -15.42 -23.89
CA LEU A 76 -35.37 -15.34 -23.47
C LEU A 76 -36.08 -14.09 -24.01
N ALA A 77 -35.36 -12.98 -24.14
CA ALA A 77 -35.87 -11.72 -24.67
C ALA A 77 -35.68 -11.58 -26.20
N TRP A 78 -35.07 -12.57 -26.86
CA TRP A 78 -34.72 -12.47 -28.28
C TRP A 78 -35.96 -12.33 -29.17
N GLU A 79 -36.99 -13.16 -28.93
CA GLU A 79 -38.23 -13.11 -29.71
C GLU A 79 -39.00 -11.79 -29.56
N THR A 80 -38.87 -11.13 -28.41
CA THR A 80 -39.62 -9.89 -28.12
C THR A 80 -38.86 -8.63 -28.54
N MET A 81 -37.54 -8.60 -28.40
CA MET A 81 -36.71 -7.41 -28.62
C MET A 81 -35.69 -7.55 -29.77
N GLY A 82 -35.35 -8.77 -30.18
CA GLY A 82 -34.31 -9.05 -31.16
C GLY A 82 -32.99 -8.36 -30.79
N TRP A 83 -32.39 -7.65 -31.75
CA TRP A 83 -31.12 -6.95 -31.56
C TRP A 83 -31.14 -5.85 -30.47
N LYS A 84 -32.31 -5.32 -30.10
CA LYS A 84 -32.41 -4.22 -29.10
C LYS A 84 -31.93 -4.67 -27.72
N ILE A 85 -32.11 -5.95 -27.36
CA ILE A 85 -31.64 -6.48 -26.07
C ILE A 85 -30.11 -6.41 -25.97
N LEU A 86 -29.40 -6.64 -27.08
CA LEU A 86 -27.94 -6.57 -27.12
C LEU A 86 -27.47 -5.14 -26.86
N LEU A 87 -28.14 -4.14 -27.43
CA LEU A 87 -27.83 -2.73 -27.17
C LEU A 87 -28.08 -2.37 -25.71
N LEU A 88 -29.18 -2.83 -25.12
CA LEU A 88 -29.50 -2.60 -23.71
C LEU A 88 -28.45 -3.21 -22.78
N VAL A 89 -28.07 -4.47 -23.02
CA VAL A 89 -27.01 -5.16 -22.27
C VAL A 89 -25.66 -4.44 -22.44
N ALA A 90 -25.31 -4.02 -23.66
CA ALA A 90 -24.08 -3.29 -23.92
C ALA A 90 -24.04 -1.94 -23.18
N LEU A 91 -25.17 -1.21 -23.18
CA LEU A 91 -25.29 0.06 -22.45
C LEU A 91 -25.19 -0.16 -20.93
N LEU A 92 -25.87 -1.19 -20.41
CA LEU A 92 -25.82 -1.56 -18.99
C LEU A 92 -24.38 -1.83 -18.53
N TYR A 93 -23.65 -2.68 -19.26
CA TYR A 93 -22.26 -2.96 -18.92
C TYR A 93 -21.35 -1.75 -19.09
N SER A 94 -21.55 -0.93 -20.12
CA SER A 94 -20.79 0.31 -20.31
C SER A 94 -20.96 1.27 -19.14
N MET A 95 -22.21 1.43 -18.66
CA MET A 95 -22.51 2.26 -17.49
C MET A 95 -21.91 1.68 -16.21
N ALA A 96 -21.98 0.36 -16.02
CA ALA A 96 -21.36 -0.31 -14.87
C ALA A 96 -19.83 -0.11 -14.87
N THR A 97 -19.16 -0.31 -16.01
CA THR A 97 -17.72 -0.07 -16.16
C THR A 97 -17.37 1.39 -15.87
N LEU A 98 -18.13 2.34 -16.40
CA LEU A 98 -17.91 3.76 -16.17
C LEU A 98 -18.09 4.12 -14.69
N ALA A 99 -19.13 3.61 -14.03
CA ALA A 99 -19.37 3.82 -12.61
C ALA A 99 -18.22 3.26 -11.75
N ILE A 100 -17.75 2.05 -12.06
CA ILE A 100 -16.59 1.44 -11.38
C ILE A 100 -15.33 2.29 -11.59
N LEU A 101 -15.08 2.76 -12.81
CA LEU A 101 -13.91 3.59 -13.12
C LEU A 101 -13.95 4.93 -12.37
N LEU A 102 -15.10 5.60 -12.35
CA LEU A 102 -15.29 6.84 -11.62
C LEU A 102 -15.15 6.62 -10.10
N TYR A 103 -15.72 5.55 -9.57
CA TYR A 103 -15.59 5.18 -8.16
C TYR A 103 -14.14 4.86 -7.78
N ALA A 104 -13.44 4.05 -8.59
CA ALA A 104 -12.03 3.74 -8.39
C ALA A 104 -11.17 5.00 -8.44
N ARG A 105 -11.39 5.88 -9.43
CA ARG A 105 -10.70 7.17 -9.53
C ARG A 105 -10.96 8.05 -8.31
N ALA A 106 -12.21 8.17 -7.86
CA ALA A 106 -12.57 8.94 -6.68
C ALA A 106 -11.91 8.39 -5.40
N ARG A 107 -11.83 7.06 -5.25
CA ARG A 107 -11.23 6.41 -4.09
C ARG A 107 -9.71 6.49 -4.09
N LEU A 108 -9.08 6.35 -5.26
CA LEU A 108 -7.62 6.54 -5.43
C LEU A 108 -7.21 7.98 -5.16
N ILE A 109 -7.97 8.98 -5.64
CA ILE A 109 -7.68 10.40 -5.36
C ILE A 109 -7.87 10.71 -3.87
N ARG A 110 -8.90 10.15 -3.21
CA ARG A 110 -9.13 10.34 -1.77
C ARG A 110 -8.09 9.66 -0.88
N ASN A 111 -7.57 8.49 -1.28
CA ASN A 111 -6.52 7.78 -0.54
C ASN A 111 -5.10 8.24 -0.92
N ALA A 112 -4.88 8.90 -2.06
CA ALA A 112 -3.62 9.58 -2.34
C ALA A 112 -3.38 10.77 -1.37
N LEU A 113 -4.43 11.25 -0.70
CA LEU A 113 -4.39 12.22 0.38
C LEU A 113 -4.11 11.62 1.78
N SER A 114 -3.81 10.32 1.92
CA SER A 114 -3.20 9.77 3.14
C SER A 114 -1.67 9.63 3.07
N LEU A 115 -1.08 9.76 1.86
CA LEU A 115 0.36 9.97 1.64
C LEU A 115 0.92 11.39 1.93
N PRO A 116 0.15 12.47 2.18
CA PRO A 116 0.69 13.76 2.60
C PRO A 116 1.30 13.73 4.00
N ALA A 117 0.79 12.89 4.91
CA ALA A 117 1.39 12.75 6.23
C ALA A 117 2.82 12.16 6.12
N THR A 118 2.99 11.10 5.34
CA THR A 118 4.29 10.46 5.07
C THR A 118 5.20 11.31 4.19
N MET A 119 4.68 12.01 3.18
CA MET A 119 5.47 12.96 2.37
C MET A 119 5.87 14.22 3.16
N SER A 120 5.06 14.64 4.12
CA SER A 120 5.41 15.74 5.02
C SER A 120 6.53 15.32 5.97
N GLU A 121 6.53 14.08 6.49
CA GLU A 121 7.65 13.56 7.28
C GLU A 121 8.92 13.41 6.43
N LEU A 122 8.83 12.86 5.21
CA LEU A 122 9.99 12.71 4.31
C LEU A 122 10.57 14.06 3.86
N ARG A 123 9.74 15.08 3.69
CA ARG A 123 10.21 16.44 3.38
C ARG A 123 10.88 17.11 4.58
N ASN A 124 10.37 16.87 5.79
CA ASN A 124 10.98 17.39 7.01
C ASN A 124 12.35 16.75 7.28
N ASP A 125 12.51 15.46 6.99
CA ASP A 125 13.81 14.77 7.01
C ASP A 125 14.77 15.31 5.94
N ARG A 126 14.26 15.65 4.74
CA ARG A 126 15.08 16.26 3.68
C ARG A 126 15.54 17.67 4.03
N ASP A 127 14.67 18.49 4.60
CA ASP A 127 15.01 19.86 5.00
C ASP A 127 15.91 19.90 6.25
N ALA A 128 15.96 18.82 7.04
CA ALA A 128 16.94 18.65 8.11
C ALA A 128 18.33 18.19 7.60
N LEU A 129 18.42 17.70 6.36
CA LEU A 129 19.64 17.23 5.71
C LEU A 129 20.28 18.27 4.78
N LEU A 130 19.61 19.40 4.51
CA LEU A 130 20.12 20.56 3.75
C LEU A 130 20.37 21.74 4.68
#